data_AF-A0A6G6AP02-F1
#
_entry.id   AF-A0A6G6AP02-F1
#
_cell.length_a   1.000
_cell.length_b   1.000
_cell.length_c   1.000
_cell.angle_alpha   90.00
_cell.angle_beta   90.00
_cell.angle_gamma   90.00
#
_symmetry.space_group_name_H-M   'P 1'
#
loop_
_entity.id
_entity.type
_entity.pdbx_description
1 polymer ?
#
loop_
_entity_poly.entity_id
_entity_poly.type
_entity_poly.pdbx_seq_one_letter_code
_entity_poly.pdbx_strand_id
1 'polypeptide(L)'
;MTNNQLTDRRISELLESATEYDLTAFAKNDDLALALRELQERRMAAMDGEPIVFTDERNLHHIAMGRETSLIWGKQNHEAGDIPLFRHAKPAPVVPVVPDALIKAVDFYEQVKRENPSVETGAWKDAVEWVLKEACLAAKKDES
;
A
#
# COMPACT_ATOMS: atom_id res chain seq x y z
N MET A 1 -9.07 2.54 -25.59
CA MET A 1 -8.63 3.05 -24.28
C MET A 1 -9.55 2.46 -23.21
N THR A 2 -9.18 1.35 -22.60
CA THR A 2 -9.94 0.80 -21.48
C THR A 2 -9.50 1.54 -20.22
N ASN A 3 -10.47 2.10 -19.49
CA ASN A 3 -10.26 2.78 -18.23
C ASN A 3 -9.85 1.73 -17.17
N ASN A 4 -8.55 1.40 -17.14
CA ASN A 4 -7.95 0.37 -16.25
C ASN A 4 -7.72 0.88 -14.82
N GLN A 5 -8.26 2.05 -14.47
CA GLN A 5 -8.19 2.61 -13.13
C GLN A 5 -9.34 2.04 -12.29
N LEU A 6 -9.03 1.08 -11.43
CA LEU A 6 -9.89 0.74 -10.31
C LEU A 6 -9.89 1.95 -9.37
N THR A 7 -11.02 2.64 -9.29
CA THR A 7 -11.20 3.76 -8.37
C THR A 7 -11.28 3.23 -6.93
N ASP A 8 -10.89 4.04 -5.94
CA ASP A 8 -10.96 3.64 -4.52
C ASP A 8 -12.37 3.19 -4.14
N ARG A 9 -13.39 3.85 -4.69
CA ARG A 9 -14.79 3.45 -4.57
C ARG A 9 -15.03 2.02 -5.09
N ARG A 10 -14.47 1.67 -6.25
CA ARG A 10 -14.64 0.34 -6.84
C ARG A 10 -13.91 -0.74 -6.06
N ILE A 11 -12.77 -0.40 -5.47
CA ILE A 11 -12.03 -1.28 -4.55
C ILE A 11 -12.88 -1.54 -3.30
N SER A 12 -13.47 -0.50 -2.70
CA SER A 12 -14.38 -0.66 -1.55
C SER A 12 -15.59 -1.53 -1.88
N GLU A 13 -16.24 -1.31 -3.03
CA GLU A 13 -17.39 -2.10 -3.47
C GLU A 13 -17.03 -3.60 -3.66
N LEU A 14 -15.84 -3.89 -4.20
CA LEU A 14 -15.37 -5.27 -4.39
C LEU A 14 -15.06 -5.95 -3.06
N LEU A 15 -14.43 -5.24 -2.12
CA LEU A 15 -14.14 -5.75 -0.79
C LEU A 15 -15.42 -6.03 0.01
N GLU A 16 -16.40 -5.13 -0.07
CA GLU A 16 -17.72 -5.35 0.55
C GLU A 16 -18.40 -6.60 -0.03
N SER A 17 -18.40 -6.77 -1.36
CA SER A 17 -18.99 -7.96 -2.00
C SER A 17 -18.30 -9.28 -1.64
N ALA A 18 -17.01 -9.25 -1.28
CA ALA A 18 -16.24 -10.44 -0.91
C ALA A 18 -16.52 -10.91 0.52
N THR A 19 -17.18 -10.09 1.35
CA THR A 19 -17.52 -10.40 2.75
C THR A 19 -18.86 -11.10 2.92
N GLU A 20 -19.67 -11.22 1.87
CA GLU A 20 -21.03 -11.76 1.95
C GLU A 20 -21.11 -13.30 1.96
N TYR A 21 -20.02 -14.00 1.60
CA TYR A 21 -19.99 -15.47 1.59
C TYR A 21 -18.79 -16.04 2.36
N ASP A 22 -19.11 -16.74 3.46
CA ASP A 22 -18.28 -17.66 4.26
C ASP A 22 -17.46 -17.03 5.42
N LEU A 23 -17.80 -17.44 6.65
CA LEU A 23 -17.18 -17.00 7.91
C LEU A 23 -15.72 -17.47 8.07
N THR A 24 -15.23 -18.34 7.17
CA THR A 24 -13.81 -18.72 7.07
C THR A 24 -12.99 -17.79 6.16
N ALA A 25 -13.62 -16.84 5.46
CA ALA A 25 -13.00 -15.97 4.47
C ALA A 25 -12.43 -14.65 5.03
N PHE A 26 -12.67 -14.32 6.31
CA PHE A 26 -12.20 -13.05 6.91
C PHE A 26 -10.68 -12.84 6.80
N ALA A 27 -9.88 -13.89 7.04
CA ALA A 27 -8.42 -13.80 6.90
C ALA A 27 -7.97 -13.59 5.43
N LYS A 28 -8.65 -14.27 4.48
CA LYS A 28 -8.34 -14.14 3.05
C LYS A 28 -8.75 -12.78 2.47
N ASN A 29 -9.78 -12.16 3.03
CA ASN A 29 -10.26 -10.85 2.61
C ASN A 29 -9.32 -9.72 3.07
N ASP A 30 -8.71 -9.84 4.24
CA ASP A 30 -7.67 -8.90 4.70
C ASP A 30 -6.43 -8.94 3.80
N ASP A 31 -5.96 -10.13 3.45
CA ASP A 31 -4.80 -10.31 2.57
C ASP A 31 -5.09 -9.78 1.15
N LEU A 32 -6.32 -9.98 0.68
CA LEU A 32 -6.77 -9.42 -0.61
C LEU A 32 -6.86 -7.89 -0.57
N ALA A 33 -7.38 -7.31 0.52
CA ALA A 33 -7.43 -5.86 0.71
C ALA A 33 -6.02 -5.26 0.77
N LEU A 34 -5.09 -5.92 1.45
CA LEU A 34 -3.69 -5.52 1.51
C LEU A 34 -3.03 -5.59 0.13
N ALA A 35 -3.19 -6.69 -0.60
CA ALA A 35 -2.64 -6.86 -1.94
C ALA A 35 -3.19 -5.82 -2.93
N LEU A 36 -4.48 -5.47 -2.82
CA LEU A 36 -5.09 -4.42 -3.66
C LEU A 36 -4.56 -3.03 -3.32
N ARG A 37 -4.39 -2.72 -2.03
CA ARG A 37 -3.80 -1.45 -1.58
C ARG A 37 -2.35 -1.32 -2.03
N GLU A 38 -1.54 -2.36 -1.86
CA GLU A 38 -0.15 -2.40 -2.31
C GLU A 38 -0.05 -2.25 -3.84
N LEU A 39 -0.92 -2.93 -4.59
CA LEU A 39 -0.97 -2.79 -6.05
C LEU A 39 -1.36 -1.36 -6.46
N GLN A 40 -2.27 -0.71 -5.74
CA GLN A 40 -2.67 0.67 -5.99
C GLN A 40 -1.53 1.64 -5.68
N GLU A 41 -0.82 1.47 -4.58
CA GLU A 41 0.35 2.29 -4.24
C GLU A 41 1.49 2.11 -5.25
N ARG A 42 1.76 0.89 -5.71
CA ARG A 42 2.73 0.63 -6.80
C ARG A 42 2.33 1.32 -8.10
N ARG A 43 1.03 1.35 -8.42
CA ARG A 43 0.49 2.06 -9.60
C ARG A 43 0.60 3.57 -9.45
N MET A 44 0.29 4.13 -8.29
CA MET A 44 0.47 5.55 -8.00
C MET A 44 1.95 5.94 -8.07
N ALA A 45 2.85 5.18 -7.46
CA ALA A 45 4.29 5.43 -7.55
C ALA A 45 4.83 5.35 -8.98
N ALA A 46 4.20 4.56 -9.85
CA ALA A 46 4.54 4.49 -11.27
C ALA A 46 3.90 5.61 -12.11
N MET A 47 2.76 6.17 -11.71
CA MET A 47 1.99 7.18 -12.47
C MET A 47 2.19 8.62 -11.99
N ASP A 48 2.59 8.86 -10.74
CA ASP A 48 2.75 10.20 -10.15
C ASP A 48 4.13 10.83 -10.42
N GLY A 49 5.02 10.13 -11.13
CA GLY A 49 6.32 10.66 -11.53
C GLY A 49 6.20 11.55 -12.78
N GLU A 50 6.78 12.75 -12.76
CA GLU A 50 7.03 13.47 -14.02
C GLU A 50 7.95 12.63 -14.94
N PRO A 51 7.71 12.59 -16.26
CA PRO A 51 8.60 11.93 -17.18
C PRO A 51 9.99 12.56 -17.11
N ILE A 52 11.02 11.71 -17.02
CA ILE A 52 12.41 12.17 -16.90
C ILE A 52 12.95 12.56 -18.27
N VAL A 53 12.66 11.74 -19.28
CA VAL A 53 13.06 11.94 -20.66
C VAL A 53 11.99 11.42 -21.60
N PHE A 54 12.14 11.73 -22.88
CA PHE A 54 11.26 11.35 -23.97
C PHE A 54 12.06 10.63 -25.05
N THR A 55 11.37 9.83 -25.85
CA THR A 55 11.91 9.16 -27.04
C THR A 55 10.80 8.94 -28.06
N ASP A 56 11.11 8.36 -29.22
CA ASP A 56 10.11 7.95 -30.21
C ASP A 56 10.03 6.41 -30.32
N GLU A 57 9.02 5.92 -31.04
CA GLU A 57 8.79 4.49 -31.21
C GLU A 57 9.95 3.76 -31.89
N ARG A 58 10.65 4.41 -32.83
CA ARG A 58 11.77 3.82 -33.57
C ARG A 58 12.98 3.63 -32.64
N ASN A 59 13.28 4.64 -31.84
CA ASN A 59 14.36 4.61 -30.87
C ASN A 59 14.05 3.63 -29.73
N LEU A 60 12.79 3.54 -29.29
CA LEU A 60 12.38 2.52 -28.32
C LEU A 60 12.60 1.10 -28.85
N HIS A 61 12.27 0.84 -30.11
CA HIS A 61 12.55 -0.44 -30.76
C HIS A 61 14.04 -0.76 -30.80
N HIS A 62 14.89 0.22 -31.08
CA HIS A 62 16.35 0.06 -31.03
C HIS A 62 16.86 -0.25 -29.62
N ILE A 63 16.33 0.40 -28.58
CA ILE A 63 16.67 0.12 -27.17
C ILE A 63 16.29 -1.33 -26.84
N ALA A 64 15.09 -1.77 -27.23
CA ALA A 64 14.61 -3.14 -26.98
C ALA A 64 15.51 -4.21 -27.64
N MET A 65 16.17 -3.88 -28.75
CA MET A 65 17.16 -4.73 -29.41
C MET A 65 18.57 -4.63 -28.81
N GLY A 66 18.75 -3.89 -27.71
CA GLY A 66 20.04 -3.73 -27.03
C GLY A 66 21.02 -2.80 -27.75
N ARG A 67 20.54 -1.88 -28.61
CA ARG A 67 21.42 -0.88 -29.24
C ARG A 67 21.75 0.23 -28.23
N GLU A 68 23.05 0.54 -28.13
CA GLU A 68 23.56 1.55 -27.21
C GLU A 68 23.35 3.00 -27.70
N THR A 69 22.97 3.20 -28.97
CA THR A 69 22.97 4.53 -29.64
C THR A 69 21.57 5.11 -29.87
N SER A 70 20.56 4.72 -29.11
CA SER A 70 19.20 5.24 -29.28
C SER A 70 19.06 6.64 -28.68
N LEU A 71 18.29 7.51 -29.35
CA LEU A 71 18.12 8.89 -28.92
C LEU A 71 17.10 9.01 -27.78
N ILE A 72 17.47 9.76 -26.76
CA ILE A 72 16.61 10.21 -25.67
C ILE A 72 16.79 11.72 -25.51
N TRP A 73 15.72 12.43 -25.18
CA TRP A 73 15.75 13.89 -25.04
C TRP A 73 14.98 14.39 -23.82
N GLY A 74 15.37 15.58 -23.35
CA GLY A 74 14.71 16.24 -22.24
C GLY A 74 13.40 16.93 -22.65
N LYS A 75 12.61 17.31 -21.65
CA LYS A 75 11.29 17.96 -21.79
C LYS A 75 11.25 19.16 -22.75
N GLN A 76 12.35 19.90 -22.88
CA GLN A 76 12.44 21.08 -23.75
C GLN A 76 12.41 20.73 -25.25
N ASN A 77 12.82 19.52 -25.62
CA ASN A 77 12.90 19.07 -27.01
C ASN A 77 11.78 18.08 -27.37
N HIS A 78 10.81 17.89 -26.48
CA HIS A 78 9.73 16.94 -26.74
C HIS A 78 8.67 17.54 -27.66
N GLU A 79 8.11 16.69 -28.50
CA GLU A 79 7.04 17.00 -29.43
C GLU A 79 5.79 16.16 -29.12
N ALA A 80 4.66 16.57 -29.68
CA ALA A 80 3.42 15.83 -29.58
C ALA A 80 3.55 14.48 -30.31
N GLY A 81 3.47 13.38 -29.56
CA GLY A 81 3.64 12.02 -30.09
C GLY A 81 4.85 11.28 -29.52
N ASP A 82 5.72 11.99 -28.79
CA ASP A 82 6.84 11.36 -28.08
C ASP A 82 6.36 10.46 -26.95
N ILE A 83 7.11 9.38 -26.74
CA ILE A 83 6.90 8.40 -25.69
C ILE A 83 7.63 8.87 -24.43
N PRO A 84 6.91 9.15 -23.33
CA PRO A 84 7.53 9.51 -22.06
C PRO A 84 8.18 8.29 -21.40
N LEU A 85 9.41 8.48 -20.90
CA LEU A 85 10.14 7.49 -20.11
C LEU A 85 10.23 7.96 -18.65
N PHE A 86 9.79 7.09 -17.75
CA PHE A 86 9.72 7.37 -16.31
C PHE A 86 10.87 6.69 -15.58
N ARG A 87 11.18 7.19 -14.38
CA ARG A 87 12.02 6.44 -13.44
C ARG A 87 11.34 5.10 -13.19
N HIS A 88 12.11 4.02 -13.16
CA HIS A 88 11.61 2.78 -12.59
C HIS A 88 11.12 3.05 -11.17
N ALA A 89 9.83 2.81 -10.90
CA ALA A 89 9.27 3.00 -9.57
C ALA A 89 10.09 2.18 -8.59
N LYS A 90 10.64 2.82 -7.54
CA LYS A 90 11.21 2.06 -6.44
C LYS A 90 10.06 1.25 -5.83
N PRO A 91 10.25 -0.06 -5.55
CA PRO A 91 9.27 -0.80 -4.78
C PRO A 91 8.95 0.01 -3.53
N ALA A 92 7.66 0.19 -3.23
CA ALA A 92 7.26 0.81 -1.98
C ALA A 92 7.95 0.05 -0.84
N PRO A 93 8.51 0.75 0.16
CA PRO A 93 8.98 0.08 1.36
C PRO A 93 7.83 -0.78 1.89
N VAL A 94 8.09 -2.06 2.18
CA VAL A 94 7.12 -2.90 2.88
C VAL A 94 6.99 -2.29 4.28
N VAL A 95 5.97 -1.47 4.47
CA VAL A 95 5.62 -0.94 5.78
C VAL A 95 4.94 -2.07 6.53
N PRO A 96 5.45 -2.50 7.71
CA PRO A 96 4.76 -3.48 8.53
C PRO A 96 3.34 -2.99 8.80
N VAL A 97 2.35 -3.78 8.41
CA VAL A 97 0.94 -3.47 8.66
C VAL A 97 0.69 -3.74 10.14
N VAL A 98 0.85 -2.71 10.97
CA VAL A 98 0.43 -2.80 12.37
C VAL A 98 -1.10 -2.93 12.39
N PRO A 99 -1.68 -4.00 12.98
CA PRO A 99 -3.13 -4.15 13.00
C PRO A 99 -3.82 -2.99 13.72
N ASP A 100 -4.92 -2.49 13.16
CA ASP A 100 -5.72 -1.40 13.75
C ASP A 100 -6.14 -1.68 15.21
N ALA A 101 -6.35 -2.95 15.56
CA ALA A 101 -6.68 -3.37 16.90
C ALA A 101 -5.53 -3.12 17.90
N LEU A 102 -4.28 -3.33 17.49
CA LEU A 102 -3.11 -3.06 18.31
C LEU A 102 -2.91 -1.54 18.50
N ILE A 103 -3.14 -0.75 17.45
CA ILE A 103 -3.10 0.72 17.54
C ILE A 103 -4.11 1.22 18.59
N LYS A 104 -5.37 0.75 18.52
CA LYS A 104 -6.42 1.13 19.47
C LYS A 104 -6.10 0.68 20.91
N ALA A 105 -5.52 -0.50 21.10
CA ALA A 105 -5.13 -0.98 22.42
C ALA A 105 -4.02 -0.09 23.02
N VAL A 106 -3.03 0.32 22.21
CA VAL A 106 -1.97 1.23 22.64
C VAL A 106 -2.51 2.63 22.97
N ASP A 107 -3.42 3.16 22.15
CA ASP A 107 -4.08 4.45 22.43
C ASP A 107 -4.84 4.42 23.76
N PHE A 108 -5.57 3.33 24.03
CA PHE A 108 -6.26 3.15 25.31
C PHE A 108 -5.28 3.06 26.48
N TYR A 109 -4.16 2.35 26.32
CA TYR A 109 -3.11 2.30 27.32
C TYR A 109 -2.50 3.68 27.61
N GLU A 110 -2.15 4.46 26.59
CA GLU A 110 -1.61 5.80 26.78
C GLU A 110 -2.66 6.75 27.38
N GLN A 111 -3.94 6.57 27.06
CA GLN A 111 -5.03 7.29 27.73
C GLN A 111 -5.10 6.97 29.23
N VAL A 112 -5.12 5.69 29.61
CA VAL A 112 -5.14 5.26 31.01
C VAL A 112 -3.92 5.78 31.76
N LYS A 113 -2.73 5.72 31.13
CA LYS A 113 -1.49 6.24 31.69
C LYS A 113 -1.54 7.76 31.91
N ARG A 114 -2.13 8.51 30.99
CA ARG A 114 -2.31 9.97 31.11
C ARG A 114 -3.31 10.34 32.21
N GLU A 115 -4.40 9.59 32.31
CA GLU A 115 -5.46 9.82 33.31
C GLU A 115 -5.04 9.43 34.73
N ASN A 116 -3.93 8.68 34.85
CA ASN A 116 -3.31 8.27 36.11
C ASN A 116 -4.32 7.76 37.17
N PRO A 117 -5.21 6.82 36.81
CA PRO A 117 -6.12 6.24 37.79
C PRO A 117 -5.33 5.39 38.79
N SER A 118 -5.85 5.23 40.01
CA SER A 118 -5.21 4.40 41.06
C SER A 118 -4.82 3.04 40.48
N VAL A 119 -3.63 2.54 40.79
CA VAL A 119 -3.13 1.23 40.30
C VAL A 119 -4.04 0.07 40.73
N GLU A 120 -4.88 0.27 41.75
CA GLU A 120 -5.91 -0.69 42.18
C GLU A 120 -7.19 -0.67 41.33
N THR A 121 -7.33 0.27 40.39
CA THR A 121 -8.41 0.24 39.40
C THR A 121 -8.10 -0.80 38.32
N GLY A 122 -9.11 -1.61 37.99
CA GLY A 122 -9.01 -2.61 36.92
C GLY A 122 -8.57 -2.04 35.57
N ALA A 123 -8.79 -0.75 35.33
CA ALA A 123 -8.47 -0.06 34.06
C ALA A 123 -7.00 -0.17 33.64
N TRP A 124 -6.04 -0.07 34.57
CA TRP A 124 -4.61 -0.24 34.25
C TRP A 124 -4.28 -1.67 33.83
N LYS A 125 -4.88 -2.64 34.51
CA LYS A 125 -4.71 -4.06 34.21
C LYS A 125 -5.36 -4.40 32.86
N ASP A 126 -6.57 -3.91 32.63
CA ASP A 126 -7.33 -4.15 31.39
C ASP A 126 -6.60 -3.57 30.17
N ALA A 127 -6.01 -2.38 30.30
CA ALA A 127 -5.24 -1.76 29.23
C ALA A 127 -3.98 -2.57 28.88
N VAL A 128 -3.22 -2.99 29.88
CA VAL A 128 -2.01 -3.81 29.67
C VAL A 128 -2.37 -5.18 29.09
N GLU A 129 -3.42 -5.83 29.60
CA GLU A 129 -3.88 -7.13 29.11
C GLU A 129 -4.35 -7.05 27.65
N TRP A 130 -5.05 -5.98 27.28
CA TRP A 130 -5.48 -5.77 25.90
C TRP A 130 -4.29 -5.57 24.94
N VAL A 131 -3.32 -4.71 25.30
CA VAL A 131 -2.11 -4.51 24.48
C VAL A 131 -1.34 -5.82 24.31
N LEU A 132 -1.15 -6.59 25.38
CA LEU A 132 -0.44 -7.88 25.31
C LEU A 132 -1.15 -8.88 24.41
N LYS A 133 -2.49 -8.95 24.49
CA LYS A 133 -3.29 -9.83 23.65
C LYS A 133 -3.14 -9.48 22.17
N GLU A 134 -3.32 -8.22 21.80
CA GLU A 134 -3.24 -7.78 20.40
C GLU A 134 -1.81 -7.88 19.86
N ALA A 135 -0.79 -7.61 20.68
CA ALA A 135 0.61 -7.80 20.29
C ALA A 135 0.93 -9.27 20.00
N CYS A 136 0.42 -10.20 20.81
CA CYS A 136 0.59 -11.64 20.57
C CYS A 136 -0.15 -12.12 19.31
N LEU A 137 -1.30 -11.52 18.99
CA LEU A 137 -2.04 -11.82 17.77
C LEU A 137 -1.32 -11.29 16.52
N ALA A 138 -0.79 -10.06 16.60
CA ALA A 138 0.01 -9.48 15.53
C ALA A 138 1.26 -10.32 15.22
N ALA A 139 2.00 -10.73 16.25
CA ALA A 139 3.21 -11.54 16.09
C ALA A 139 2.95 -12.90 15.39
N LYS A 140 1.80 -13.54 15.67
CA LYS A 140 1.43 -14.81 15.01
C LYS A 140 1.06 -14.64 13.55
N LYS A 141 0.56 -13.45 13.17
CA LYS A 141 0.17 -13.14 11.79
C LYS A 141 1.39 -12.87 10.90
N ASP A 142 2.49 -12.41 11.48
CA ASP A 142 3.77 -12.21 10.78
C ASP A 142 4.53 -13.52 10.46
N GLU A 143 4.15 -14.65 11.09
CA GLU A 143 4.81 -15.96 10.92
C GLU A 143 4.10 -16.88 9.88
N SER A 144 2.96 -16.47 9.31
CA SER A 144 2.13 -17.26 8.38
C SER A 144 2.24 -16.78 6.94
#